data_AF-A0A0F9SIC4-F1
#
_entry.id   AF-A0A0F9SIC4-F1
#
_cell.length_a   1.000
_cell.length_b   1.000
_cell.length_c   1.000
_cell.angle_alpha   90.00
_cell.angle_beta   90.00
_cell.angle_gamma   90.00
#
_symmetry.space_group_name_H-M   'P 1'
#
loop_
_entity.id
_entity.type
_entity.pdbx_description
1 polymer ?
#
loop_
_entity_poly.entity_id
_entity_poly.type
_entity_poly.pdbx_seq_one_letter_code
_entity_poly.pdbx_strand_id
1 'polypeptide(L)' 'MLKYEVTEDKLYPGDWRAEATDYESEGECYVVIFAGPQAEKRAREYAEFKNSQ' A
#
# COMPACT_ATOMS: atom_id res chain seq x y z
N MET A 1 8.23 8.12 10.24
CA MET A 1 8.41 8.14 8.77
C MET A 1 7.67 6.97 8.19
N LEU A 2 6.64 7.26 7.41
CA LEU A 2 5.83 6.26 6.73
C LEU A 2 6.60 5.71 5.52
N LYS A 3 6.73 4.39 5.42
CA LYS A 3 7.19 3.71 4.21
C LYS A 3 6.10 2.76 3.74
N TYR A 4 5.63 2.96 2.52
CA TYR A 4 4.61 2.13 1.89
C TYR A 4 5.24 0.96 1.14
N GLU A 5 4.76 -0.25 1.44
CA GLU A 5 5.11 -1.50 0.77
C GLU A 5 3.88 -2.05 0.04
N VAL A 6 4.12 -2.68 -1.12
CA VAL A 6 3.05 -3.15 -2.02
C VAL A 6 3.04 -4.67 -2.08
N THR A 7 1.89 -5.26 -1.84
CA THR A 7 1.65 -6.71 -1.89
C THR A 7 0.29 -7.02 -2.48
N GLU A 8 0.15 -8.18 -3.11
CA GLU A 8 -1.17 -8.72 -3.45
C GLU A 8 -1.94 -9.08 -2.17
N ASP A 9 -3.26 -8.89 -2.19
CA ASP A 9 -4.15 -9.29 -1.11
C ASP A 9 -4.21 -10.82 -0.98
N LYS A 10 -3.98 -11.33 0.23
CA LYS A 10 -3.95 -12.78 0.49
C LYS A 10 -5.33 -13.45 0.48
N LEU A 11 -6.39 -12.68 0.74
CA LEU A 11 -7.77 -13.16 0.83
C LEU A 11 -8.55 -12.91 -0.47
N TYR A 12 -8.17 -11.88 -1.22
CA TYR A 12 -8.81 -11.48 -2.48
C TYR A 12 -7.76 -11.38 -3.61
N PRO A 13 -7.30 -12.52 -4.18
CA PRO A 13 -6.36 -12.50 -5.30
C PRO A 13 -6.87 -11.61 -6.45
N GLY A 14 -5.99 -10.79 -7.00
CA GLY A 14 -6.32 -9.72 -7.95
C GLY A 14 -6.48 -8.33 -7.33
N ASP A 15 -6.75 -8.23 -6.03
CA ASP A 15 -6.67 -6.97 -5.28
C ASP A 15 -5.25 -6.73 -4.79
N TRP A 16 -4.86 -5.46 -4.72
CA TRP A 16 -3.50 -5.06 -4.35
C TRP A 16 -3.53 -4.04 -3.23
N ARG A 17 -2.61 -4.21 -2.28
CA ARG A 17 -2.50 -3.39 -1.07
C ARG A 17 -1.26 -2.54 -1.12
N ALA A 18 -1.37 -1.30 -0.63
CA ALA A 18 -0.25 -0.49 -0.20
C ALA A 18 -0.37 -0.29 1.32
N GLU A 19 0.56 -0.87 2.07
CA GLU A 19 0.58 -0.87 3.54
C GLU A 19 1.77 -0.06 4.04
N ALA A 20 1.58 0.79 5.04
CA ALA A 20 2.64 1.52 5.72
C ALA A 20 2.49 1.43 7.23
N THR A 21 3.62 1.30 7.93
CA THR A 21 3.69 1.39 9.39
C THR A 21 4.38 2.67 9.78
N ASP A 22 3.75 3.49 10.61
CA ASP A 22 4.38 4.68 11.17
C ASP A 22 5.12 4.36 12.47
N TYR A 23 6.40 4.04 12.34
CA TYR A 23 7.28 3.76 13.47
C TYR A 23 7.69 5.00 14.27
N GLU A 24 7.36 6.22 13.81
CA GLU A 24 7.56 7.44 14.60
C GLU A 24 6.34 7.80 15.47
N SER A 25 5.19 7.15 15.21
CA SER A 25 3.99 7.19 16.05
C SER A 25 3.93 5.98 17.00
N GLU A 26 2.77 5.70 17.60
CA GLU A 26 2.49 4.47 18.37
C GLU A 26 2.46 3.18 17.51
N GLY A 27 3.04 3.18 16.30
CA GLY A 27 3.10 2.01 15.42
C GLY A 27 1.84 1.80 14.60
N GLU A 28 1.12 2.87 14.26
CA GLU A 28 -0.09 2.80 13.46
C GLU A 28 0.16 2.19 12.07
N CYS A 29 -0.81 1.40 11.59
CA CYS A 29 -0.77 0.80 10.27
C CYS A 29 -1.83 1.43 9.37
N TYR A 30 -1.40 1.86 8.18
CA TYR A 30 -2.23 2.47 7.16
C TYR A 30 -2.29 1.54 5.95
N VAL A 31 -3.49 1.24 5.46
CA VAL A 31 -3.70 0.39 4.29
C VAL A 31 -4.61 1.04 3.26
N VAL A 32 -4.22 0.94 1.99
CA VAL A 32 -5.10 1.26 0.84
C VAL A 32 -5.19 0.01 -0.02
N ILE A 33 -6.42 -0.35 -0.41
CA ILE A 33 -6.71 -1.50 -1.25
C ILE A 33 -7.18 -1.01 -2.62
N PHE A 34 -6.55 -1.51 -3.67
CA PHE A 34 -6.89 -1.25 -5.06
C PHE A 34 -7.49 -2.53 -5.66
N ALA A 35 -8.66 -2.39 -6.30
CA ALA A 35 -9.37 -3.50 -6.93
C ALA A 35 -9.58 -3.26 -8.43
N GLY A 36 -9.63 -4.35 -9.21
CA GLY A 36 -9.94 -4.35 -10.63
C GLY A 36 -8.72 -4.36 -11.57
N PRO A 37 -8.94 -4.29 -12.90
CA PRO A 37 -7.86 -4.32 -13.88
C PRO A 37 -6.89 -3.17 -13.60
N GLN A 38 -5.60 -3.46 -13.43
CA GLN A 38 -4.55 -2.51 -13.03
C GLN A 38 -4.50 -2.15 -11.53
N ALA A 39 -5.09 -2.95 -10.64
CA ALA A 39 -4.90 -2.81 -9.19
C ALA A 39 -3.42 -2.74 -8.80
N GLU A 40 -2.59 -3.66 -9.29
CA GLU A 40 -1.15 -3.68 -9.03
C GLU A 40 -0.46 -2.37 -9.39
N LYS A 41 -0.67 -1.93 -10.64
CA LYS A 41 -0.04 -0.72 -11.17
C LYS A 41 -0.38 0.50 -10.31
N ARG A 42 -1.66 0.69 -9.97
CA ARG A 42 -2.11 1.81 -9.15
C ARG A 42 -1.58 1.73 -7.71
N ALA A 43 -1.48 0.54 -7.13
CA ALA A 43 -0.88 0.36 -5.81
C ALA A 43 0.61 0.74 -5.79
N ARG A 44 1.36 0.36 -6.84
CA ARG A 44 2.77 0.74 -7.02
C ARG A 44 2.95 2.24 -7.23
N GLU A 45 2.16 2.85 -8.12
CA GLU A 45 2.17 4.31 -8.35
C GLU A 45 1.85 5.09 -7.07
N TYR A 46 0.87 4.62 -6.29
CA TYR A 46 0.52 5.23 -5.01
C TYR A 46 1.69 5.14 -4.01
N ALA A 47 2.32 3.97 -3.88
CA ALA A 47 3.45 3.80 -2.97
C ALA A 47 4.65 4.64 -3.38
N GLU A 48 4.99 4.70 -4.68
CA GLU A 48 6.05 5.59 -5.19
C GLU A 48 5.78 7.06 -4.86
N PHE A 49 4.55 7.53 -5.12
CA PHE A 49 4.16 8.89 -4.80
C PHE A 49 4.30 9.18 -3.30
N LYS A 50 3.75 8.32 -2.43
CA LYS A 50 3.80 8.51 -0.97
C LYS A 50 5.21 8.44 -0.40
N ASN A 51 6.06 7.56 -0.94
CA ASN A 51 7.45 7.41 -0.50
C ASN A 51 8.38 8.52 -1.04
N SER A 52 7.91 9.33 -1.99
CA SER A 52 8.66 10.50 -2.50
C SER A 52 8.39 11.79 -1.71
N GLN A 53 7.49 11.74 -0.73
CA GLN A 53 7.13 12.88 0.12
C GLN A 53 8.06 13.04 1.32
#